data_AF-A0A671QF61-F1
#
_entry.id   AF-A0A671QF61-F1
#
_cell.length_a   1.000
_cell.length_b   1.000
_cell.length_c   1.000
_cell.angle_alpha   90.00
_cell.angle_beta   90.00
_cell.angle_gamma   90.00
#
_symmetry.space_group_name_H-M   'P 1'
#
loop_
_entity.id
_entity.type
_entity.pdbx_description
1 polymer ?
#
loop_
_entity_poly.entity_id
_entity_poly.type
_entity_poly.pdbx_seq_one_letter_code
_entity_poly.pdbx_strand_id
1 'polypeptide(L)' 'FLKSILHIQLFIYFVRAIFEQNAIRDDEVFQLAISDLSLNDDILQSERITHSIKLIEPNNPFQAVQEGE' A
#
# COMPACT_ATOMS: atom_id res chain seq x y z
N PHE A 1 -15.38 12.65 17.70
CA PHE A 1 -16.31 11.97 16.78
C PHE A 1 -15.78 11.96 15.34
N LEU A 2 -15.66 13.12 14.65
CA LEU A 2 -15.10 13.20 13.28
C LEU A 2 -13.71 12.58 13.11
N LYS A 3 -12.77 12.85 14.04
CA LYS A 3 -11.40 12.28 13.98
C LYS A 3 -11.38 10.76 14.10
N SER A 4 -12.37 10.16 14.77
CA SER A 4 -12.50 8.71 14.91
C SER A 4 -13.11 8.07 13.67
N ILE A 5 -14.07 8.73 13.02
CA ILE A 5 -14.65 8.28 11.74
C ILE A 5 -13.60 8.36 10.62
N LEU A 6 -12.83 9.46 10.57
CA LEU A 6 -11.74 9.63 9.61
C LEU A 6 -10.65 8.56 9.80
N HIS A 7 -10.33 8.20 11.06
CA HIS A 7 -9.35 7.16 11.35
C HIS A 7 -9.85 5.75 10.98
N ILE A 8 -11.16 5.50 11.08
CA ILE A 8 -11.79 4.25 10.64
C ILE A 8 -11.85 4.17 9.11
N GLN A 9 -12.23 5.25 8.40
CA GLN A 9 -12.22 5.26 6.92
C GLN A 9 -10.80 5.13 6.35
N LEU A 10 -9.82 5.84 6.92
CA LEU A 10 -8.43 5.76 6.48
C LEU A 10 -7.86 4.33 6.62
N PHE A 11 -8.32 3.57 7.61
CA PHE A 11 -7.88 2.19 7.84
C PHE A 11 -8.44 1.19 6.81
N ILE A 12 -9.59 1.47 6.19
CA ILE A 12 -10.24 0.54 5.24
C ILE A 12 -9.45 0.44 3.93
N TYR A 13 -8.77 1.50 3.50
CA TYR A 13 -8.07 1.57 2.20
C TYR A 13 -6.56 1.79 2.32
N PHE A 14 -5.99 1.52 3.50
CA PHE A 14 -4.53 1.55 3.68
C PHE A 14 -3.90 0.21 3.29
N VAL A 15 -3.00 0.22 2.30
CA VAL A 15 -2.28 -0.96 1.83
C VAL A 15 -0.79 -0.86 2.15
N ARG A 16 -0.24 -1.87 2.82
CA ARG A 16 1.20 -2.00 3.07
C ARG A 16 1.79 -3.06 2.15
N ALA A 17 2.87 -2.71 1.45
CA ALA A 17 3.60 -3.63 0.59
C ALA A 17 5.09 -3.65 0.97
N ILE A 18 5.68 -4.85 0.96
CA ILE A 18 7.10 -5.06 1.20
C ILE A 18 7.65 -5.82 0.00
N PHE A 19 8.65 -5.25 -0.65
CA PHE A 19 9.29 -5.85 -1.83
C PHE A 19 10.78 -6.01 -1.57
N GLU A 20 11.37 -7.06 -2.12
CA GLU A 20 12.83 -7.11 -2.21
C GLU A 20 13.34 -6.03 -3.17
N GLN A 21 14.54 -5.50 -2.96
CA GLN A 21 15.11 -4.41 -3.78
C GLN A 21 15.24 -4.76 -5.28
N ASN A 22 15.32 -6.05 -5.61
CA ASN A 22 15.38 -6.55 -6.98
C ASN A 22 13.99 -6.83 -7.59
N ALA A 23 12.90 -6.71 -6.83
CA ALA A 23 11.53 -6.95 -7.25
C ALA A 23 10.93 -5.73 -7.99
N ILE A 24 11.69 -5.19 -8.94
CA ILE A 24 11.35 -3.96 -9.68
C ILE A 24 10.01 -4.10 -10.40
N ARG A 25 9.74 -5.28 -10.98
CA ARG A 25 8.49 -5.55 -11.67
C ARG A 25 7.28 -5.51 -10.73
N ASP A 26 7.44 -5.97 -9.50
CA ASP A 26 6.34 -6.01 -8.54
C ASP A 26 5.98 -4.59 -8.08
N ASP A 27 6.97 -3.71 -7.89
CA ASP A 27 6.75 -2.29 -7.62
C ASP A 27 6.04 -1.59 -8.80
N GLU A 28 6.50 -1.81 -10.04
CA GLU A 28 5.87 -1.24 -11.24
C GLU A 28 4.40 -1.68 -11.39
N VAL A 29 4.14 -2.99 -11.29
CA VAL A 29 2.78 -3.54 -11.40
C VAL A 29 1.90 -3.07 -10.24
N PHE A 30 2.45 -2.97 -9.03
CA PHE A 30 1.72 -2.45 -7.87
C PHE A 30 1.30 -1.00 -8.09
N GLN A 31 2.22 -0.13 -8.53
CA GLN A 31 1.90 1.28 -8.82
C GLN A 31 0.86 1.42 -9.93
N LEU A 32 0.95 0.61 -10.99
CA LEU A 32 -0.03 0.58 -12.06
C LEU A 32 -1.42 0.17 -11.54
N ALA A 33 -1.50 -0.87 -10.72
CA ALA A 33 -2.77 -1.29 -10.12
C ALA A 33 -3.37 -0.21 -9.22
N ILE A 34 -2.55 0.49 -8.42
CA ILE A 34 -3.00 1.63 -7.62
C ILE A 34 -3.55 2.75 -8.52
N SER A 35 -2.86 3.06 -9.61
CA SER A 35 -3.32 4.06 -10.58
C SER A 35 -4.66 3.67 -11.20
N ASP A 36 -4.78 2.43 -11.69
CA ASP A 36 -6.00 1.92 -12.33
C ASP A 36 -7.20 1.97 -11.38
N LEU A 37 -7.01 1.57 -10.12
CA LEU A 37 -8.05 1.64 -9.09
C LEU A 37 -8.39 3.07 -8.68
N SER A 38 -7.41 3.98 -8.66
CA SER A 38 -7.61 5.39 -8.30
C SER A 38 -8.31 6.19 -9.41
N LEU A 39 -8.24 5.74 -10.66
CA LEU A 39 -8.95 6.34 -11.80
C LEU A 39 -10.39 5.82 -11.94
N ASN A 40 -10.75 4.78 -11.19
CA ASN A 40 -12.06 4.16 -11.27
C ASN A 40 -12.98 4.65 -10.15
N ASP A 41 -13.75 5.70 -10.48
CA ASP A 41 -14.73 6.33 -9.59
C ASP A 41 -15.88 5.41 -9.18
N ASP A 42 -16.11 4.27 -9.85
CA ASP A 42 -17.14 3.30 -9.44
C ASP A 42 -16.66 2.39 -8.29
N ILE A 43 -15.35 2.21 -8.14
CA ILE A 43 -14.74 1.36 -7.11
C ILE A 43 -14.40 2.18 -5.87
N LEU A 44 -13.87 3.39 -6.06
CA LEU A 44 -13.41 4.29 -4.99
C LEU A 44 -13.98 5.70 -5.17
N GLN A 45 -15.31 5.82 -5.05
CA GLN A 45 -16.04 7.03 -5.43
C GLN A 45 -15.57 8.35 -4.79
N SER A 46 -15.00 8.30 -3.59
CA SER A 46 -14.50 9.50 -2.88
C SER A 46 -13.31 9.19 -1.97
N GLU A 47 -12.79 7.97 -2.04
CA GLU A 47 -11.75 7.49 -1.14
C GLU A 47 -10.46 7.29 -1.93
N ARG A 48 -9.35 7.76 -1.38
CA ARG A 48 -8.04 7.62 -2.02
C ARG A 48 -7.32 6.43 -1.41
N ILE A 49 -6.75 5.56 -2.26
CA ILE A 49 -5.85 4.52 -1.76
C ILE A 49 -4.62 5.19 -1.15
N THR A 50 -4.39 4.91 0.13
CA THR A 50 -3.15 5.30 0.80
C THR A 50 -2.29 4.07 0.92
N HIS A 51 -1.01 4.18 0.59
CA HIS A 51 -0.11 3.03 0.61
C HIS A 51 1.26 3.40 1.16
N SER A 52 1.95 2.39 1.69
CA SER A 52 3.36 2.47 2.07
C SER A 52 4.10 1.27 1.49
N ILE A 53 5.21 1.55 0.83
CA ILE A 53 6.09 0.54 0.25
C ILE A 53 7.41 0.57 1.00
N LYS A 54 7.88 -0.61 1.39
CA LYS A 54 9.18 -0.83 2.00
C LYS A 54 10.00 -1.75 1.12
N LEU A 55 11.21 -1.31 0.78
CA LEU A 55 12.17 -2.12 0.04
C LEU A 55 13.15 -2.76 1.02
N ILE A 56 13.29 -4.08 0.95
CA ILE A 56 14.16 -4.87 1.83
C ILE A 56 15.30 -5.52 1.05
N GLU A 57 16.38 -5.85 1.75
CA GLU A 57 17.46 -6.64 1.19
C GLU A 57 16.95 -8.06 0.84
N PRO A 58 17.36 -8.62 -0.31
CA PRO A 58 16.97 -9.98 -0.67
C PRO A 58 17.44 -11.01 0.37
N ASN A 59 16.60 -12.00 0.64
CA ASN A 59 16.87 -13.06 1.64
C ASN A 59 17.13 -12.56 3.08
N ASN A 60 16.63 -11.38 3.45
CA ASN A 60 16.69 -10.87 4.83
C ASN A 60 15.32 -10.98 5.54
N PRO A 61 14.98 -12.16 6.13
CA PRO A 61 13.67 -12.37 6.74
C PRO A 61 13.44 -11.52 7.99
N PHE A 62 14.49 -11.12 8.71
CA PHE A 62 14.37 -10.26 9.89
C PHE A 62 13.94 -8.85 9.51
N GLN A 63 14.51 -8.30 8.43
CA GLN A 63 14.10 -6.99 7.92
C GLN A 63 12.66 -7.02 7.43
N ALA A 64 12.22 -8.12 6.78
CA ALA A 64 10.83 -8.29 6.35
C ALA A 64 9.84 -8.20 7.51
N VAL A 65 10.17 -8.82 8.65
CA VAL A 65 9.36 -8.74 9.88
C VAL A 65 9.37 -7.32 10.45
N GLN A 66 10.54 -6.70 10.56
CA GLN A 66 10.66 -5.35 11.13
C GLN A 66 9.91 -4.30 10.30
N GLU A 67 10.02 -4.36 8.98
CA GLU A 67 9.33 -3.44 8.07
C GLU A 67 7.85 -3.81 7.86
N GLY A 68 7.35 -4.88 8.48
CA GLY A 68 5.96 -5.34 8.46
C GLY A 68 5.14 -4.98 9.71
N GLU A 69 5.80 -4.61 10.81
CA GLU A 69 5.21 -4.12 12.08
C GLU A 69 4.74 -2.67 11.96
#